data_AF-A0A658NKN6-F1
#
_entry.id   AF-A0A658NKN6-F1
#
_cell.length_a   1.000
_cell.length_b   1.000
_cell.length_c   1.000
_cell.angle_alpha   90.00
_cell.angle_beta   90.00
_cell.angle_gamma   90.00
#
_symmetry.space_group_name_H-M   'P 1'
#
loop_
_entity.id
_entity.type
_entity.pdbx_description
1 polymer ?
#
loop_
_entity_poly.entity_id
_entity_poly.type
_entity_poly.pdbx_seq_one_letter_code
_entity_poly.pdbx_strand_id
1 'polypeptide(L)' 'APEVVVWGSGTPRREFCHVDDCAEACLHLMQTYDDAEIVNVGVGEDVSIAELAALVAKVVGYAGAIVYDRSRPDGTPRKL' A
#
# COMPACT_ATOMS: atom_id res chain seq x y z
N ALA A 1 9.81 9.91 -22.71
CA ALA A 1 9.83 10.02 -21.24
C ALA A 1 10.62 8.83 -20.69
N PRO A 2 11.33 8.96 -19.56
CA PRO A 2 11.93 7.81 -18.88
C PRO A 2 10.83 6.82 -18.46
N GLU A 3 11.21 5.57 -18.18
CA GLU A 3 10.33 4.53 -17.66
C GLU A 3 10.46 4.41 -16.13
N VAL A 4 9.39 3.94 -15.48
CA VAL A 4 9.39 3.57 -14.06
C VAL A 4 9.23 2.07 -13.98
N VAL A 5 10.15 1.41 -13.28
CA VAL A 5 10.15 -0.05 -13.13
C VAL A 5 9.51 -0.44 -11.80
N VAL A 6 8.48 -1.27 -11.87
CA VAL A 6 7.86 -1.97 -10.73
C VAL A 6 8.43 -3.38 -10.70
N TRP A 7 8.94 -3.82 -9.56
CA TRP A 7 9.43 -5.18 -9.41
C TRP A 7 8.29 -6.19 -9.23
N GLY A 8 8.45 -7.36 -9.85
CA GLY A 8 7.46 -8.43 -9.82
C GLY A 8 6.36 -8.26 -10.86
N SER A 9 5.27 -9.00 -10.69
CA SER A 9 4.11 -8.98 -11.57
C SER A 9 3.16 -7.81 -11.31
N GLY A 10 3.31 -7.14 -10.16
CA GLY A 10 2.39 -6.10 -9.69
C GLY A 10 1.06 -6.64 -9.13
N THR A 11 0.85 -7.96 -9.16
CA THR A 11 -0.37 -8.62 -8.66
C THR A 11 -0.50 -8.73 -7.14
N PRO A 12 0.59 -8.74 -6.33
CA PRO A 12 0.44 -8.76 -4.87
C PRO A 12 -0.41 -7.59 -4.37
N ARG A 13 -1.28 -7.87 -3.39
CA ARG A 13 -2.23 -6.90 -2.83
C ARG A 13 -1.80 -6.42 -1.45
N ARG A 14 -1.96 -5.12 -1.20
CA ARG A 14 -1.59 -4.45 0.05
C ARG A 14 -2.68 -3.48 0.46
N GLU A 15 -2.90 -3.45 1.76
CA GLU A 15 -3.64 -2.41 2.44
C GLU A 15 -2.68 -1.28 2.80
N PHE A 16 -3.11 -0.04 2.58
CA PHE A 16 -2.36 1.17 2.90
C PHE A 16 -3.20 2.04 3.82
N CYS A 17 -2.64 2.42 4.95
CA CYS A 17 -3.24 3.38 5.88
C CYS A 17 -2.53 4.73 5.73
N HIS A 18 -3.29 5.82 5.63
CA HIS A 18 -2.69 7.15 5.62
C HIS A 18 -2.03 7.44 6.97
N VAL A 19 -0.94 8.21 6.96
CA VAL A 19 -0.16 8.47 8.18
C VAL A 19 -0.98 9.21 9.24
N ASP A 20 -1.84 10.14 8.82
CA ASP A 20 -2.70 10.89 9.73
C ASP A 20 -3.76 9.99 10.38
N ASP A 21 -4.40 9.10 9.61
CA ASP A 21 -5.37 8.13 10.14
C ASP A 21 -4.70 7.17 11.15
N CYS A 22 -3.47 6.74 10.85
CA CYS A 22 -2.68 5.93 11.78
C CYS A 22 -2.38 6.69 13.08
N ALA A 23 -1.99 7.96 12.99
CA ALA A 23 -1.73 8.81 14.16
C ALA A 23 -3.01 9.04 14.98
N GLU A 24 -4.15 9.29 14.34
CA GLU A 24 -5.45 9.42 14.99
C GLU A 24 -5.86 8.13 15.70
N ALA A 25 -5.68 6.97 15.06
CA ALA A 25 -5.94 5.67 15.68
C ALA A 25 -5.05 5.44 16.91
N CYS A 26 -3.76 5.78 16.84
CA CYS A 26 -2.86 5.70 18.01
C CYS A 26 -3.32 6.61 19.14
N LEU A 27 -3.71 7.86 18.86
CA LEU A 27 -4.22 8.80 19.86
C LEU A 27 -5.52 8.30 20.50
N HIS A 28 -6.42 7.75 19.69
CA HIS A 28 -7.65 7.14 20.17
C HIS A 28 -7.35 5.99 21.14
N LEU A 29 -6.52 5.02 20.74
CA LEU A 29 -6.17 3.87 21.59
C LEU A 29 -5.50 4.30 22.90
N MET A 30 -4.61 5.30 22.88
CA MET A 30 -4.01 5.84 24.10
C MET A 30 -5.04 6.42 25.09
N GLN A 31 -6.22 6.83 24.62
CA GLN A 31 -7.28 7.42 25.45
C GLN A 31 -8.35 6.41 25.87
N THR A 32 -8.57 5.36 25.08
CA THR A 32 -9.75 4.49 25.20
C THR A 32 -9.44 3.03 25.45
N TYR A 33 -8.17 2.60 25.34
CA TYR A 33 -7.79 1.19 25.39
C TYR A 33 -6.66 0.96 26.40
N ASP A 34 -6.87 0.02 27.34
CA ASP A 34 -5.94 -0.31 28.42
C ASP A 34 -5.69 -1.82 28.61
N ASP A 35 -6.11 -2.64 27.64
CA ASP A 35 -5.90 -4.09 27.64
C ASP A 35 -4.55 -4.46 27.00
N ALA A 36 -4.10 -5.70 27.23
CA ALA A 36 -2.83 -6.23 26.76
C ALA A 36 -2.89 -6.83 25.34
N GLU A 37 -4.08 -6.92 24.73
CA GLU A 37 -4.21 -7.46 23.38
C GLU A 37 -3.69 -6.49 22.30
N ILE A 38 -3.35 -7.03 21.13
CA ILE A 38 -2.87 -6.25 19.99
C ILE A 38 -4.06 -5.80 19.15
N VAL A 39 -4.09 -4.51 18.80
CA VAL A 39 -5.09 -3.93 17.90
C VAL A 39 -4.49 -3.72 16.51
N ASN A 40 -5.12 -4.30 15.50
CA ASN A 40 -4.80 -4.03 14.10
C ASN A 40 -5.44 -2.70 13.67
N VAL A 41 -4.65 -1.82 13.04
CA VAL A 41 -5.11 -0.55 12.47
C VAL A 41 -4.99 -0.60 10.96
N GLY A 42 -6.09 -0.30 10.26
CA GLY A 42 -6.18 -0.40 8.80
C GLY A 42 -7.48 0.23 8.27
N VAL A 43 -7.61 0.24 6.95
CA VAL A 43 -8.78 0.71 6.19
C VAL A 43 -9.72 -0.43 5.74
N GLY A 44 -9.31 -1.70 5.90
CA GLY A 44 -10.09 -2.89 5.57
C GLY A 44 -10.14 -3.24 4.08
N GLU A 45 -9.50 -2.44 3.22
CA GLU A 45 -9.46 -2.61 1.77
C GLU A 45 -8.02 -2.64 1.25
N ASP A 46 -7.78 -3.48 0.25
CA ASP A 46 -6.47 -3.59 -0.39
C ASP A 46 -6.51 -3.18 -1.86
N VAL A 47 -5.33 -2.88 -2.40
CA VAL A 47 -5.09 -2.67 -3.83
C VAL A 47 -3.88 -3.47 -4.27
N SER A 48 -3.84 -3.89 -5.52
CA SER A 48 -2.64 -4.44 -6.12
C SER A 48 -1.57 -3.36 -6.30
N ILE A 49 -0.31 -3.77 -6.34
CA ILE A 49 0.80 -2.84 -6.63
C ILE A 49 0.63 -2.19 -8.02
N ALA A 50 0.07 -2.91 -8.99
CA ALA A 50 -0.25 -2.37 -10.31
C ALA A 50 -1.31 -1.25 -10.26
N GLU A 51 -2.39 -1.45 -9.49
CA GLU A 51 -3.42 -0.43 -9.28
C GLU A 51 -2.85 0.81 -8.58
N LEU A 52 -2.02 0.62 -7.55
CA LEU A 52 -1.35 1.72 -6.86
C LEU A 52 -0.43 2.50 -7.81
N ALA A 53 0.41 1.81 -8.59
CA ALA A 53 1.33 2.47 -9.52
C ALA A 53 0.57 3.29 -10.58
N ALA A 54 -0.53 2.76 -11.11
CA ALA A 54 -1.39 3.47 -12.04
C ALA A 54 -2.07 4.69 -11.40
N LEU A 55 -2.54 4.57 -10.15
CA LEU A 55 -3.13 5.66 -9.40
C LEU A 55 -2.12 6.79 -9.18
N VAL A 56 -0.91 6.47 -8.71
CA VAL A 56 0.15 7.46 -8.51
C VAL A 56 0.49 8.16 -9.82
N ALA A 57 0.69 7.41 -10.91
CA ALA A 57 0.97 7.98 -12.22
C ALA A 57 -0.12 8.95 -12.69
N LYS A 58 -1.40 8.60 -12.48
CA LYS A 58 -2.54 9.48 -12.78
C LYS A 58 -2.51 10.76 -11.95
N VAL A 59 -2.29 10.65 -10.63
CA VAL A 59 -2.29 11.78 -9.70
C VAL A 59 -1.18 12.78 -10.02
N VAL A 60 0.02 12.30 -10.35
CA VAL A 60 1.18 13.16 -10.65
C VAL A 60 1.23 13.61 -12.12
N GLY A 61 0.31 13.14 -12.97
CA GLY A 61 0.31 13.44 -14.41
C GLY A 61 1.45 12.79 -15.20
N TYR A 62 1.95 11.62 -14.75
CA TYR A 62 3.02 10.90 -15.42
C TYR A 62 2.54 10.23 -16.71
N ALA A 63 3.16 10.59 -17.83
CA ALA A 63 2.85 10.07 -19.16
C ALA A 63 3.90 9.08 -19.72
N GLY A 64 4.88 8.68 -18.90
CA GLY A 64 5.86 7.66 -19.27
C GLY A 64 5.32 6.23 -19.09
N ALA A 65 6.17 5.25 -19.36
CA ALA A 65 5.81 3.84 -19.20
C ALA A 65 6.01 3.38 -17.74
N ILE A 66 5.11 2.50 -17.27
CA ILE A 66 5.31 1.67 -16.09
C ILE A 66 5.63 0.26 -16.59
N VAL A 67 6.81 -0.26 -16.25
CA VAL A 67 7.30 -1.56 -16.70
C VAL A 67 7.40 -2.50 -15.50
N TYR A 68 7.01 -3.76 -15.68
CA TYR A 68 7.04 -4.78 -14.63
C TYR A 68 8.24 -5.71 -14.84
N ASP A 69 9.23 -5.60 -13.96
CA ASP A 69 10.40 -6.48 -13.95
C ASP A 69 10.08 -7.80 -13.24
N ARG A 70 9.65 -8.79 -14.06
CA ARG A 70 9.33 -10.15 -13.60
C ARG A 70 10.55 -11.01 -13.29
N SER A 71 11.78 -10.52 -13.52
CA SER A 71 12.98 -11.21 -13.03
C SER A 71 13.13 -11.11 -11.51
N ARG A 72 12.42 -10.16 -10.89
CA ARG A 72 12.34 -9.99 -9.45
C ARG A 72 11.13 -10.73 -8.87
N PRO A 73 11.27 -11.34 -7.69
CA PRO A 73 10.21 -12.13 -7.08
C PRO A 73 9.03 -11.23 -6.70
N ASP A 74 7.83 -11.78 -6.81
CA ASP A 74 6.67 -11.21 -6.13
C ASP A 74 6.80 -11.37 -4.61
N GLY A 75 6.24 -10.41 -3.87
CA GLY A 75 6.02 -10.58 -2.44
C GLY A 75 4.85 -11.54 -2.17
N THR A 76 4.52 -11.74 -0.89
CA THR A 76 3.34 -12.53 -0.49
C THR A 76 2.08 -12.05 -1.23
N PRO A 77 1.27 -12.94 -1.84
CA PRO A 77 0.14 -12.56 -2.67
C PRO A 77 -0.85 -11.61 -1.99
N ARG A 78 -1.12 -11.84 -0.71
CA ARG A 78 -1.94 -10.98 0.15
C ARG A 78 -1.41 -11.06 1.58
N LYS A 79 -1.32 -9.93 2.26
CA LYS A 79 -1.11 -9.87 3.72
C LYS A 79 -2.44 -9.49 4.36
N LEU A 80 -2.80 -10.18 5.45
CA LEU A 80 -3.90 -9.88 6.36
C LEU A 80 -3.29 -9.37 7.67
#